data_AF-A0AAD4NVE2-F1
#
_entry.id   AF-A0AAD4NVE2-F1
#
_cell.length_a   1.000
_cell.length_b   1.000
_cell.length_c   1.000
_cell.angle_alpha   90.00
_cell.angle_beta   90.00
_cell.angle_gamma   90.00
#
_symmetry.space_group_name_H-M   'P 1'
#
loop_
_entity.id
_entity.type
_entity.pdbx_description
1 polymer ?
#
loop_
_entity_poly.entity_id
_entity_poly.type
_entity_poly.pdbx_seq_one_letter_code
_entity_poly.pdbx_strand_id
1 'polypeptide(L)'
;MAPPKSFLPLLAAVPCASAWGSLGHTAVAYMAQSLVSHKTAKFAQTLFNDTSSAYLANVATWADSYRYEAGGQFSSVYHYIDALDNPPESCNIDFERDCPEEGCIVSAIANYSSRAFQKSVGIVEQQKALKWVIHFVGDIHQPLHVENIAVGGNLINVRFNGARTNLHSIWDTAIPQKAYGNFSQANALALANNLTAEVKHGKFKKESKTWLKGLKAKDAVSSSMTWARDANKFVCSTVIPNGPDAVFAQELSGAYWDTAIPVVTKQLAKAGYRLAAWLDALVELNEKKGHKQWAREEKRAVKLQPWQEEARQARRDFGADWSIGGEGALIVSRGSPLAIGTNIAGSIHIPSLCRGTYGFKASTARIPFGGQSSPVQDGMPFFEPSAGPLANDIQALRILCRSVFSTRLTMYKSTALDVPWIDLEVPLSAPELKLGLLTEDSAFPLHPPVKRALAQAVSAFEAKGHQVVPISLSRAQVSTTLAAAFAYFGLDDPPAHIDAGGEPLIPSVIQGVQAFGAFKCDFLADCKGF
;
A
#
# COMPACT_ATOMS: atom_id res chain seq x y z
N MET A 1 -43.03 -14.51 25.99
CA MET A 1 -41.96 -14.89 25.04
C MET A 1 -41.32 -13.62 24.53
N ALA A 2 -40.00 -13.49 24.69
CA ALA A 2 -39.22 -12.27 24.47
C ALA A 2 -39.01 -11.96 22.97
N PRO A 3 -38.79 -10.68 22.58
CA PRO A 3 -38.58 -10.29 21.18
C PRO A 3 -37.17 -10.66 20.68
N PRO A 4 -36.96 -10.73 19.35
CA PRO A 4 -35.72 -11.22 18.76
C PRO A 4 -34.59 -10.20 18.95
N LYS A 5 -33.41 -10.72 19.31
CA LYS A 5 -32.18 -9.95 19.53
C LYS A 5 -31.64 -9.44 18.19
N SER A 6 -31.54 -8.12 18.03
CA SER A 6 -30.84 -7.47 16.93
C SER A 6 -29.34 -7.81 16.98
N PHE A 7 -28.82 -8.49 15.97
CA PHE A 7 -27.38 -8.64 15.75
C PHE A 7 -26.85 -7.37 15.08
N LEU A 8 -26.08 -6.56 15.83
CA LEU A 8 -25.25 -5.49 15.25
C LEU A 8 -24.09 -6.14 14.47
N PRO A 9 -23.89 -5.82 13.18
CA PRO A 9 -22.70 -6.25 12.47
C PRO A 9 -21.52 -5.39 12.95
N LEU A 10 -20.56 -6.05 13.60
CA LEU A 10 -19.28 -5.47 13.98
C LEU A 10 -18.47 -5.22 12.69
N LEU A 11 -18.47 -3.98 12.19
CA LEU A 11 -17.55 -3.56 11.12
C LEU A 11 -16.11 -3.70 11.62
N ALA A 12 -15.43 -4.77 11.21
CA ALA A 12 -13.99 -4.88 11.34
C ALA A 12 -13.35 -3.96 10.28
N ALA A 13 -12.87 -2.79 10.72
CA ALA A 13 -12.00 -1.94 9.92
C ALA A 13 -10.72 -2.72 9.59
N VAL A 14 -10.46 -3.00 8.31
CA VAL A 14 -9.17 -3.52 7.87
C VAL A 14 -8.23 -2.33 7.71
N PRO A 15 -7.04 -2.33 8.34
CA PRO A 15 -6.12 -1.21 8.29
C PRO A 15 -5.48 -1.11 6.90
N CYS A 16 -5.67 0.03 6.22
CA CYS A 16 -4.73 0.46 5.20
C CYS A 16 -3.37 0.69 5.88
N ALA A 17 -2.27 0.35 5.20
CA ALA A 17 -0.93 0.80 5.57
C ALA A 17 -0.81 2.30 5.30
N SER A 18 -1.51 3.10 6.10
CA SER A 18 -1.20 4.50 6.38
C SER A 18 0.14 4.57 7.09
N ALA A 19 0.66 5.77 7.34
CA ALA A 19 1.49 5.94 8.53
C ALA A 19 0.68 5.64 9.80
N TRP A 20 0.98 6.20 10.99
CA TRP A 20 0.12 5.98 12.16
C TRP A 20 -1.35 5.97 11.72
N GLY A 21 -2.07 4.86 11.91
CA GLY A 21 -3.40 4.72 11.32
C GLY A 21 -4.31 5.86 11.78
N SER A 22 -5.49 6.06 11.18
CA SER A 22 -6.31 7.26 11.42
C SER A 22 -6.48 7.66 12.89
N LEU A 23 -6.53 6.70 13.81
CA LEU A 23 -6.47 6.93 15.27
C LEU A 23 -5.23 7.71 15.72
N GLY A 24 -4.03 7.26 15.35
CA GLY A 24 -2.76 7.85 15.77
C GLY A 24 -2.58 9.27 15.24
N HIS A 25 -2.80 9.51 13.94
CA HIS A 25 -2.74 10.87 13.37
C HIS A 25 -3.71 11.84 14.03
N THR A 26 -4.97 11.41 14.18
CA THR A 26 -6.01 12.24 14.77
C THR A 26 -5.69 12.53 16.24
N ALA A 27 -5.17 11.56 16.99
CA ALA A 27 -4.76 11.75 18.38
C ALA A 27 -3.54 12.69 18.52
N VAL A 28 -2.54 12.55 17.64
CA VAL A 28 -1.38 13.46 17.59
C VAL A 28 -1.83 14.90 17.33
N ALA A 29 -2.74 15.10 16.39
CA ALA A 29 -3.29 16.42 16.07
C ALA A 29 -4.15 17.00 17.21
N TYR A 30 -5.00 16.19 17.85
CA TYR A 30 -5.76 16.58 19.05
C TYR A 30 -4.85 16.95 20.23
N MET A 31 -3.77 16.20 20.42
CA MET A 31 -2.80 16.53 21.45
C MET A 31 -2.12 17.86 21.13
N ALA A 32 -1.68 18.06 19.89
CA ALA A 32 -1.00 19.28 19.47
C ALA A 32 -1.88 20.52 19.66
N GLN A 33 -3.15 20.50 19.24
CA GLN A 33 -4.07 21.64 19.42
C GLN A 33 -4.29 22.01 20.90
N SER A 34 -4.10 21.07 21.84
CA SER A 34 -4.25 21.31 23.29
C SER A 34 -3.01 21.96 23.93
N LEU A 35 -1.93 22.06 23.16
CA LEU A 35 -0.61 22.50 23.63
C LEU A 35 -0.10 23.74 22.90
N VAL A 36 -0.52 23.98 21.65
CA VAL A 36 -0.12 25.18 20.90
C VAL A 36 -0.58 26.47 21.60
N SER A 37 0.17 27.55 21.37
CA SER A 37 -0.24 28.88 21.81
C SER A 37 -1.57 29.33 21.16
N HIS A 38 -2.29 30.24 21.82
CA HIS A 38 -3.52 30.83 21.28
C HIS A 38 -3.30 31.47 19.90
N LYS A 39 -2.12 32.05 19.69
CA LYS A 39 -1.72 32.67 18.43
C LYS A 39 -1.60 31.64 17.30
N THR A 40 -0.94 30.52 17.55
CA THR A 40 -0.80 29.43 16.58
C THR A 40 -2.14 28.76 16.28
N ALA A 41 -2.98 28.56 17.31
CA ALA A 41 -4.34 28.11 17.12
C ALA A 41 -5.12 29.05 16.19
N LYS A 42 -5.10 30.36 16.46
CA LYS A 42 -5.78 31.36 15.63
C LYS A 42 -5.25 31.38 14.20
N PHE A 43 -3.94 31.26 14.01
CA PHE A 43 -3.33 31.17 12.67
C PHE A 43 -3.90 29.97 11.89
N ALA A 44 -3.83 28.77 12.47
CA ALA A 44 -4.26 27.54 11.80
C ALA A 44 -5.78 27.53 11.55
N GLN A 45 -6.59 27.98 12.50
CA GLN A 45 -8.05 28.10 12.35
C GLN A 45 -8.42 29.08 11.23
N THR A 46 -7.73 30.22 11.15
CA THR A 46 -7.93 31.20 10.06
C THR A 46 -7.51 30.60 8.72
N LEU A 47 -6.36 29.92 8.67
CA LEU A 47 -5.84 29.31 7.45
C LEU A 47 -6.79 28.25 6.89
N PHE A 48 -7.35 27.39 7.75
CA PHE A 48 -8.28 26.34 7.34
C PHE A 48 -9.74 26.79 7.24
N ASN A 49 -10.07 27.99 7.71
CA ASN A 49 -11.44 28.42 7.92
C ASN A 49 -12.24 27.39 8.76
N ASP A 50 -11.62 26.86 9.79
CA ASP A 50 -12.18 25.85 10.71
C ASP A 50 -11.89 26.29 12.14
N THR A 51 -12.94 26.74 12.86
CA THR A 51 -12.86 27.13 14.27
C THR A 51 -13.36 26.04 15.21
N SER A 52 -13.59 24.82 14.71
CA SER A 52 -14.07 23.71 15.52
C SER A 52 -13.02 23.30 16.56
N SER A 53 -13.46 22.55 17.56
CA SER A 53 -12.58 21.90 18.54
C SER A 53 -11.73 20.78 17.93
N ALA A 54 -11.77 20.56 16.61
CA ALA A 54 -11.04 19.51 15.90
C ALA A 54 -10.26 20.05 14.68
N TYR A 55 -9.99 21.35 14.59
CA TYR A 55 -9.42 21.99 13.39
C TYR A 55 -8.11 21.37 12.86
N LEU A 56 -7.22 20.87 13.74
CA LEU A 56 -6.03 20.09 13.29
C LEU A 56 -6.37 18.63 13.03
N ALA A 57 -7.23 18.04 13.88
CA ALA A 57 -7.62 16.64 13.82
C ALA A 57 -8.39 16.29 12.53
N ASN A 58 -9.27 17.19 12.06
CA ASN A 58 -10.08 17.04 10.84
C ASN A 58 -9.24 16.87 9.57
N VAL A 59 -7.98 17.34 9.58
CA VAL A 59 -7.10 17.31 8.42
C VAL A 59 -5.91 16.36 8.58
N ALA A 60 -5.79 15.71 9.74
CA ALA A 60 -4.60 14.94 10.12
C ALA A 60 -4.36 13.70 9.23
N THR A 61 -5.39 13.16 8.59
CA THR A 61 -5.31 11.98 7.71
C THR A 61 -5.41 12.33 6.21
N TRP A 62 -5.49 13.62 5.87
CA TRP A 62 -5.67 14.06 4.49
C TRP A 62 -4.53 13.62 3.56
N ALA A 63 -3.30 13.68 4.07
CA ALA A 63 -2.07 13.29 3.35
C ALA A 63 -2.11 11.84 2.84
N ASP A 64 -2.49 10.90 3.71
CA ASP A 64 -2.67 9.49 3.35
C ASP A 64 -3.76 9.26 2.30
N SER A 65 -4.79 10.10 2.27
CA SER A 65 -5.82 10.02 1.23
C SER A 65 -5.28 10.59 -0.08
N TYR A 66 -4.62 11.76 -0.01
CA TYR A 66 -4.17 12.51 -1.17
C TYR A 66 -3.08 11.78 -1.97
N ARG A 67 -2.20 11.00 -1.33
CA ARG A 67 -1.14 10.27 -2.05
C ARG A 67 -1.67 9.25 -3.06
N TYR A 68 -2.94 8.84 -2.97
CA TYR A 68 -3.60 7.93 -3.92
C TYR A 68 -4.35 8.66 -5.04
N GLU A 69 -4.49 9.99 -4.95
CA GLU A 69 -5.09 10.81 -5.99
C GLU A 69 -4.07 11.04 -7.12
N ALA A 70 -4.54 11.18 -8.38
CA ALA A 70 -3.66 11.40 -9.54
C ALA A 70 -2.74 12.63 -9.36
N GLY A 71 -3.24 13.68 -8.70
CA GLY A 71 -2.45 14.88 -8.39
C GLY A 71 -1.55 14.78 -7.15
N GLY A 72 -1.56 13.65 -6.44
CA GLY A 72 -0.86 13.46 -5.17
C GLY A 72 0.11 12.28 -5.12
N GLN A 73 0.17 11.44 -6.15
CA GLN A 73 1.10 10.28 -6.21
C GLN A 73 2.56 10.64 -5.88
N PHE A 74 3.02 11.82 -6.32
CA PHE A 74 4.36 12.33 -6.04
C PHE A 74 4.69 12.42 -4.54
N SER A 75 3.69 12.58 -3.67
CA SER A 75 3.89 12.74 -2.24
C SER A 75 4.05 11.41 -1.50
N SER A 76 3.88 10.27 -2.17
CA SER A 76 3.99 8.94 -1.51
C SER A 76 5.32 8.76 -0.80
N VAL A 77 6.42 9.21 -1.42
CA VAL A 77 7.78 9.15 -0.85
C VAL A 77 8.00 10.08 0.34
N TYR A 78 7.10 11.03 0.59
CA TYR A 78 7.23 12.00 1.68
C TYR A 78 6.75 11.48 3.04
N HIS A 79 6.16 10.29 3.08
CA HIS A 79 5.70 9.68 4.33
C HIS A 79 6.81 8.95 5.10
N TYR A 80 8.00 8.79 4.52
CA TYR A 80 9.05 7.99 5.13
C TYR A 80 10.46 8.48 4.77
N ILE A 81 11.46 7.94 5.47
CA ILE A 81 12.87 7.96 5.10
C ILE A 81 13.40 6.54 5.29
N ASP A 82 13.94 5.94 4.24
CA ASP A 82 14.42 4.57 4.27
C ASP A 82 15.84 4.52 4.82
N ALA A 83 15.98 4.25 6.13
CA ALA A 83 17.28 4.09 6.76
C ALA A 83 18.02 2.90 6.15
N LEU A 84 19.14 3.13 5.47
CA LEU A 84 19.97 2.08 4.88
C LEU A 84 21.01 1.60 5.90
N ASP A 85 20.50 1.07 7.02
CA ASP A 85 21.23 0.50 8.16
C ASP A 85 21.04 -1.03 8.28
N ASN A 86 21.37 -1.65 9.42
CA ASN A 86 21.38 -3.11 9.58
C ASN A 86 20.76 -3.56 10.92
N PRO A 87 19.44 -3.41 11.11
CA PRO A 87 18.78 -3.84 12.33
C PRO A 87 18.78 -5.38 12.46
N PRO A 88 18.91 -5.94 13.69
CA PRO A 88 18.98 -5.24 14.98
C PRO A 88 20.39 -4.79 15.40
N GLU A 89 21.42 -5.10 14.62
CA GLU A 89 22.82 -4.90 14.99
C GLU A 89 23.19 -3.41 15.04
N SER A 90 22.69 -2.63 14.09
CA SER A 90 22.93 -1.19 14.03
C SER A 90 21.73 -0.46 13.45
N CYS A 91 21.18 0.48 14.22
CA CYS A 91 20.13 1.41 13.79
C CYS A 91 20.69 2.83 13.75
N ASN A 92 20.71 3.44 12.56
CA ASN A 92 21.17 4.80 12.36
C ASN A 92 20.58 5.41 11.08
N ILE A 93 20.30 6.72 11.15
CA ILE A 93 19.82 7.48 9.99
C ILE A 93 20.81 8.59 9.65
N ASP A 94 21.14 8.65 8.36
CA ASP A 94 21.92 9.69 7.72
C ASP A 94 21.12 10.32 6.56
N PHE A 95 20.91 11.63 6.60
CA PHE A 95 20.06 12.32 5.62
C PHE A 95 20.61 12.19 4.19
N GLU A 96 21.93 12.25 4.04
CA GLU A 96 22.58 12.21 2.73
C GLU A 96 22.47 10.81 2.12
N ARG A 97 22.66 9.77 2.94
CA ARG A 97 22.52 8.37 2.56
C ARG A 97 21.07 7.90 2.40
N ASP A 98 20.12 8.39 3.18
CA ASP A 98 18.80 7.75 3.30
C ASP A 98 17.68 8.52 2.59
N CYS A 99 17.83 9.82 2.37
CA CYS A 99 16.85 10.61 1.64
C CYS A 99 17.18 10.60 0.13
N PRO A 100 16.37 10.04 -0.78
CA PRO A 100 16.71 10.03 -2.19
C PRO A 100 16.45 11.42 -2.84
N GLU A 101 16.81 11.60 -4.12
CA GLU A 101 16.70 12.90 -4.80
C GLU A 101 15.25 13.37 -4.98
N GLU A 102 14.33 12.41 -5.16
CA GLU A 102 12.88 12.60 -5.24
C GLU A 102 12.31 13.16 -3.92
N GLY A 103 13.04 12.96 -2.82
CA GLY A 103 12.73 13.43 -1.49
C GLY A 103 12.31 12.31 -0.53
N CYS A 104 12.20 12.70 0.73
CA CYS A 104 11.78 11.89 1.87
C CYS A 104 11.04 12.77 2.88
N ILE A 105 10.52 12.17 3.94
CA ILE A 105 9.81 12.86 5.02
C ILE A 105 10.56 14.04 5.64
N VAL A 106 11.88 13.92 5.82
CA VAL A 106 12.73 15.00 6.38
C VAL A 106 12.75 16.20 5.43
N SER A 107 12.98 15.95 4.14
CA SER A 107 12.96 16.99 3.11
C SER A 107 11.57 17.60 2.92
N ALA A 108 10.50 16.82 3.11
CA ALA A 108 9.12 17.28 3.00
C ALA A 108 8.71 18.15 4.19
N ILE A 109 9.05 17.76 5.42
CA ILE A 109 8.88 18.60 6.61
C ILE A 109 9.62 19.92 6.41
N ALA A 110 10.86 19.88 5.91
CA ALA A 110 11.59 21.08 5.57
C ALA A 110 10.90 21.90 4.46
N ASN A 111 10.45 21.32 3.35
CA ASN A 111 9.80 22.12 2.30
C ASN A 111 8.48 22.77 2.80
N TYR A 112 7.58 21.96 3.35
CA TYR A 112 6.22 22.39 3.67
C TYR A 112 6.14 23.25 4.93
N SER A 113 7.06 23.10 5.89
CA SER A 113 7.12 24.02 7.05
C SER A 113 7.40 25.47 6.64
N SER A 114 8.03 25.70 5.48
CA SER A 114 8.34 27.04 4.98
C SER A 114 7.14 27.56 4.19
N ARG A 115 6.60 26.71 3.30
CA ARG A 115 5.45 27.07 2.47
C ARG A 115 4.20 27.38 3.28
N ALA A 116 3.95 26.66 4.38
CA ALA A 116 2.75 26.82 5.20
C ALA A 116 2.60 28.21 5.85
N PHE A 117 3.71 28.95 6.04
CA PHE A 117 3.71 30.21 6.78
C PHE A 117 4.16 31.41 5.93
N GLN A 118 4.68 31.20 4.72
CA GLN A 118 5.12 32.27 3.83
C GLN A 118 3.96 33.02 3.16
N LYS A 119 3.85 34.33 3.40
CA LYS A 119 2.81 35.18 2.80
C LYS A 119 2.82 35.23 1.26
N SER A 120 3.94 34.92 0.62
CA SER A 120 4.07 34.85 -0.84
C SER A 120 3.44 33.59 -1.44
N VAL A 121 3.19 32.56 -0.63
CA VAL A 121 2.52 31.33 -1.05
C VAL A 121 1.00 31.53 -0.98
N GLY A 122 0.30 31.15 -2.05
CA GLY A 122 -1.17 31.26 -2.10
C GLY A 122 -1.86 30.42 -1.02
N ILE A 123 -3.04 30.86 -0.59
CA ILE A 123 -3.76 30.30 0.57
C ILE A 123 -4.00 28.78 0.45
N VAL A 124 -4.35 28.28 -0.74
CA VAL A 124 -4.60 26.85 -0.99
C VAL A 124 -3.33 26.02 -0.78
N GLU A 125 -2.19 26.54 -1.22
CA GLU A 125 -0.89 25.87 -1.08
C GLU A 125 -0.36 25.95 0.34
N GLN A 126 -0.63 27.05 1.07
CA GLN A 126 -0.38 27.12 2.51
C GLN A 126 -1.21 26.09 3.29
N GLN A 127 -2.50 25.96 2.95
CA GLN A 127 -3.38 24.95 3.56
C GLN A 127 -2.83 23.54 3.34
N LYS A 128 -2.51 23.15 2.10
CA LYS A 128 -1.89 21.84 1.81
C LYS A 128 -0.59 21.66 2.58
N ALA A 129 0.28 22.67 2.59
CA ALA A 129 1.55 22.61 3.30
C ALA A 129 1.36 22.41 4.81
N LEU A 130 0.39 23.07 5.45
CA LEU A 130 0.13 22.86 6.86
C LEU A 130 -0.43 21.46 7.14
N LYS A 131 -1.30 20.93 6.27
CA LYS A 131 -1.79 19.53 6.36
C LYS A 131 -0.64 18.52 6.27
N TRP A 132 0.29 18.73 5.34
CA TRP A 132 1.50 17.92 5.22
C TRP A 132 2.33 17.94 6.50
N VAL A 133 2.60 19.11 7.07
CA VAL A 133 3.38 19.23 8.32
C VAL A 133 2.69 18.51 9.48
N ILE A 134 1.37 18.66 9.64
CA ILE A 134 0.60 17.98 10.69
C ILE A 134 0.75 16.46 10.58
N HIS A 135 0.66 15.94 9.36
CA HIS A 135 0.74 14.51 9.09
C HIS A 135 2.16 13.97 9.27
N PHE A 136 3.14 14.55 8.58
CA PHE A 136 4.53 14.06 8.56
C PHE A 136 5.22 14.12 9.93
N VAL A 137 4.84 15.07 10.80
CA VAL A 137 5.34 15.03 12.18
C VAL A 137 4.79 13.82 12.94
N GLY A 138 3.61 13.31 12.59
CA GLY A 138 3.14 11.99 13.05
C GLY A 138 4.02 10.86 12.51
N ASP A 139 4.13 10.74 11.18
CA ASP A 139 4.83 9.66 10.47
C ASP A 139 6.26 9.48 10.97
N ILE A 140 7.03 10.56 11.10
CA ILE A 140 8.45 10.50 11.45
C ILE A 140 8.69 9.92 12.86
N HIS A 141 7.64 9.80 13.68
CA HIS A 141 7.69 9.16 15.00
C HIS A 141 7.29 7.68 14.97
N GLN A 142 6.78 7.16 13.86
CA GLN A 142 6.53 5.73 13.69
C GLN A 142 7.86 5.05 13.32
N PRO A 143 8.41 4.13 14.14
CA PRO A 143 9.75 3.56 13.90
C PRO A 143 9.96 2.94 12.51
N LEU A 144 8.94 2.32 11.92
CA LEU A 144 8.99 1.70 10.59
C LEU A 144 8.80 2.68 9.42
N HIS A 145 8.50 3.96 9.69
CA HIS A 145 8.52 5.04 8.69
C HIS A 145 9.93 5.61 8.47
N VAL A 146 10.85 5.22 9.33
CA VAL A 146 12.22 5.73 9.34
C VAL A 146 13.20 4.57 9.20
N GLU A 147 12.82 3.57 8.40
CA GLU A 147 13.46 2.27 8.27
C GLU A 147 13.23 1.68 6.87
N ASN A 148 14.27 1.11 6.27
CA ASN A 148 14.19 0.46 4.96
C ASN A 148 13.80 -1.01 5.02
N ILE A 149 14.21 -1.75 6.06
CA ILE A 149 14.16 -3.21 6.09
C ILE A 149 12.80 -3.74 5.66
N ALA A 150 12.79 -4.60 4.64
CA ALA A 150 11.57 -5.20 4.11
C ALA A 150 10.48 -4.16 3.76
N VAL A 151 10.89 -3.02 3.18
CA VAL A 151 10.05 -1.87 2.82
C VAL A 151 9.34 -1.30 4.06
N GLY A 152 10.13 -0.95 5.07
CA GLY A 152 9.62 -0.52 6.38
C GLY A 152 8.77 -1.59 7.06
N GLY A 153 9.08 -2.87 6.87
CA GLY A 153 8.33 -3.99 7.44
C GLY A 153 7.01 -4.34 6.72
N ASN A 154 6.69 -3.70 5.59
CA ASN A 154 5.51 -4.06 4.79
C ASN A 154 5.61 -5.47 4.18
N LEU A 155 6.84 -5.95 3.92
CA LEU A 155 7.09 -7.30 3.41
C LEU A 155 7.26 -8.35 4.52
N ILE A 156 7.22 -7.95 5.80
CA ILE A 156 7.28 -8.88 6.93
C ILE A 156 5.84 -9.29 7.28
N ASN A 157 5.43 -10.45 6.77
CA ASN A 157 4.10 -11.00 7.06
C ASN A 157 4.00 -11.46 8.51
N VAL A 158 2.90 -11.13 9.19
CA VAL A 158 2.65 -11.49 10.60
C VAL A 158 1.17 -11.84 10.80
N ARG A 159 0.81 -12.30 12.00
CA ARG A 159 -0.57 -12.40 12.46
C ARG A 159 -0.79 -11.49 13.65
N PHE A 160 -1.97 -10.90 13.74
CA PHE A 160 -2.38 -10.10 14.89
C PHE A 160 -3.85 -10.34 15.19
N ASN A 161 -4.15 -10.78 16.42
CA ASN A 161 -5.48 -11.23 16.82
C ASN A 161 -6.05 -12.31 15.87
N GLY A 162 -5.21 -13.22 15.38
CA GLY A 162 -5.58 -14.30 14.46
C GLY A 162 -5.68 -13.90 12.98
N ALA A 163 -5.74 -12.61 12.66
CA ALA A 163 -5.80 -12.11 11.29
C ALA A 163 -4.40 -12.00 10.66
N ARG A 164 -4.26 -12.38 9.39
CA ARG A 164 -3.02 -12.17 8.62
C ARG A 164 -2.90 -10.69 8.24
N THR A 165 -1.69 -10.14 8.40
CA THR A 165 -1.34 -8.75 8.10
C THR A 165 0.18 -8.64 7.93
N ASN A 166 0.76 -7.44 7.95
CA ASN A 166 2.20 -7.21 7.96
C ASN A 166 2.66 -6.38 9.18
N LEU A 167 3.96 -6.41 9.46
CA LEU A 167 4.56 -5.76 10.61
C LEU A 167 4.30 -4.24 10.63
N HIS A 168 4.39 -3.58 9.49
CA HIS A 168 4.13 -2.14 9.36
C HIS A 168 2.70 -1.80 9.82
N SER A 169 1.71 -2.50 9.27
CA SER A 169 0.29 -2.27 9.54
C SER A 169 -0.10 -2.49 11.01
N ILE A 170 0.59 -3.40 11.73
CA ILE A 170 0.32 -3.58 13.15
C ILE A 170 0.88 -2.43 13.99
N TRP A 171 2.03 -1.86 13.62
CA TRP A 171 2.60 -0.70 14.30
C TRP A 171 1.77 0.56 14.05
N ASP A 172 1.32 0.77 12.82
CA ASP A 172 0.46 1.90 12.48
C ASP A 172 -0.89 1.81 13.16
N THR A 173 -1.51 0.64 13.12
CA THR A 173 -2.95 0.53 13.38
C THR A 173 -3.31 -0.48 14.44
N ALA A 174 -2.90 -1.74 14.30
CA ALA A 174 -3.46 -2.81 15.13
C ALA A 174 -3.03 -2.70 16.61
N ILE A 175 -1.77 -2.35 16.89
CA ILE A 175 -1.23 -2.17 18.25
C ILE A 175 -1.91 -0.98 18.95
N PRO A 176 -1.95 0.24 18.37
CA PRO A 176 -2.72 1.35 18.95
C PRO A 176 -4.20 1.03 19.15
N GLN A 177 -4.87 0.43 18.16
CA GLN A 177 -6.31 0.16 18.26
C GLN A 177 -6.64 -0.94 19.28
N LYS A 178 -5.76 -1.92 19.46
CA LYS A 178 -5.91 -2.90 20.55
C LYS A 178 -5.85 -2.23 21.93
N ALA A 179 -5.02 -1.20 22.10
CA ALA A 179 -4.86 -0.50 23.37
C ALA A 179 -5.94 0.56 23.64
N TYR A 180 -6.38 1.27 22.60
CA TYR A 180 -7.19 2.49 22.73
C TYR A 180 -8.55 2.43 22.01
N GLY A 181 -8.87 1.30 21.40
CA GLY A 181 -10.08 1.10 20.61
C GLY A 181 -9.91 1.47 19.14
N ASN A 182 -10.85 1.02 18.30
CA ASN A 182 -10.87 1.32 16.88
C ASN A 182 -10.97 2.83 16.62
N PHE A 183 -10.60 3.26 15.41
CA PHE A 183 -10.69 4.67 15.05
C PHE A 183 -12.13 5.22 15.18
N SER A 184 -12.25 6.27 15.99
CA SER A 184 -13.34 7.24 15.99
C SER A 184 -12.76 8.57 16.48
N GLN A 185 -13.41 9.70 16.15
CA GLN A 185 -13.00 11.01 16.67
C GLN A 185 -12.99 11.03 18.21
N ALA A 186 -13.95 10.36 18.85
CA ALA A 186 -14.03 10.25 20.30
C ALA A 186 -12.85 9.48 20.90
N ASN A 187 -12.47 8.33 20.32
CA ASN A 187 -11.34 7.54 20.81
C ASN A 187 -10.00 8.27 20.59
N ALA A 188 -9.84 8.95 19.45
CA ALA A 188 -8.66 9.75 19.17
C ALA A 188 -8.52 10.93 20.16
N LEU A 189 -9.63 11.61 20.46
CA LEU A 189 -9.67 12.69 21.45
C LEU A 189 -9.38 12.17 22.87
N ALA A 190 -9.95 11.04 23.26
CA ALA A 190 -9.70 10.42 24.56
C ALA A 190 -8.23 10.02 24.72
N LEU A 191 -7.63 9.41 23.69
CA LEU A 191 -6.21 9.11 23.65
C LEU A 191 -5.36 10.38 23.78
N ALA A 192 -5.65 11.41 22.98
CA ALA A 192 -4.94 12.68 23.05
C ALA A 192 -4.99 13.32 24.45
N ASN A 193 -6.17 13.35 25.07
CA ASN A 193 -6.33 13.89 26.44
C ASN A 193 -5.50 13.11 27.46
N ASN A 194 -5.46 11.78 27.34
CA ASN A 194 -4.63 10.94 28.18
C ASN A 194 -3.13 11.23 27.97
N LEU A 195 -2.66 11.29 26.73
CA LEU A 195 -1.26 11.60 26.42
C LEU A 195 -0.86 13.00 26.93
N THR A 196 -1.72 13.99 26.77
CA THR A 196 -1.53 15.35 27.33
C THR A 196 -1.41 15.32 28.85
N ALA A 197 -2.26 14.54 29.54
CA ALA A 197 -2.19 14.38 31.00
C ALA A 197 -0.89 13.68 31.43
N GLU A 198 -0.46 12.64 30.72
CA GLU A 198 0.79 11.92 30.97
C GLU A 198 2.02 12.81 30.80
N VAL A 199 2.01 13.72 29.83
CA VAL A 199 3.08 14.70 29.60
C VAL A 199 3.08 15.83 30.63
N LYS A 200 1.91 16.33 31.06
CA LYS A 200 1.83 17.44 32.03
C LYS A 200 2.05 16.97 33.47
N HIS A 201 1.51 15.80 33.81
CA HIS A 201 1.36 15.35 35.20
C HIS A 201 1.80 13.91 35.44
N GLY A 202 1.80 13.04 34.43
CA GLY A 202 2.06 11.61 34.58
C GLY A 202 3.50 11.18 34.26
N LYS A 203 3.63 9.98 33.70
CA LYS A 203 4.89 9.25 33.52
C LYS A 203 5.86 9.94 32.57
N PHE A 204 5.35 10.73 31.62
CA PHE A 204 6.17 11.45 30.65
C PHE A 204 6.62 12.84 31.13
N LYS A 205 6.12 13.36 32.25
CA LYS A 205 6.44 14.72 32.74
C LYS A 205 7.93 15.03 32.89
N LYS A 206 8.72 14.06 33.37
CA LYS A 206 10.17 14.24 33.53
C LYS A 206 10.89 14.12 32.18
N GLU A 207 10.50 13.12 31.38
CA GLU A 207 11.13 12.81 30.09
C GLU A 207 10.84 13.89 29.04
N SER A 208 9.63 14.45 29.03
CA SER A 208 9.18 15.45 28.04
C SER A 208 10.00 16.74 28.01
N LYS A 209 10.69 17.05 29.11
CA LYS A 209 11.61 18.20 29.20
C LYS A 209 12.77 18.11 28.21
N THR A 210 13.15 16.91 27.77
CA THR A 210 14.24 16.72 26.81
C THR A 210 13.76 16.53 25.38
N TRP A 211 12.45 16.31 25.16
CA TRP A 211 11.90 15.96 23.84
C TRP A 211 12.04 17.06 22.79
N LEU A 212 12.17 18.32 23.22
CA LEU A 212 12.37 19.49 22.34
C LEU A 212 13.84 19.90 22.20
N LYS A 213 14.78 19.18 22.85
CA LYS A 213 16.21 19.48 22.73
C LYS A 213 16.63 19.37 21.26
N GLY A 214 17.18 20.45 20.71
CA GLY A 214 17.61 20.51 19.31
C GLY A 214 16.56 21.02 18.33
N LEU A 215 15.34 21.34 18.77
CA LEU A 215 14.32 21.95 17.90
C LEU A 215 14.79 23.35 17.46
N LYS A 216 14.89 23.53 16.15
CA LYS A 216 15.30 24.78 15.50
C LYS A 216 14.39 25.03 14.30
N ALA A 217 13.42 25.92 14.42
CA ALA A 217 12.53 26.27 13.30
C ALA A 217 13.31 26.72 12.05
N LYS A 218 14.43 27.41 12.22
CA LYS A 218 15.31 27.84 11.10
C LYS A 218 16.02 26.70 10.37
N ASP A 219 16.10 25.51 10.98
CA ASP A 219 16.81 24.35 10.47
C ASP A 219 15.92 23.11 10.65
N ALA A 220 14.93 23.01 9.76
CA ALA A 220 13.92 21.96 9.79
C ALA A 220 14.51 20.57 9.53
N VAL A 221 15.56 20.47 8.71
CA VAL A 221 16.25 19.20 8.43
C VAL A 221 16.90 18.68 9.71
N SER A 222 17.69 19.49 10.43
CA SER A 222 18.32 19.07 11.68
C SER A 222 17.31 18.67 12.76
N SER A 223 16.22 19.43 12.87
CA SER A 223 15.14 19.16 13.83
C SER A 223 14.44 17.83 13.54
N SER A 224 14.02 17.62 12.29
CA SER A 224 13.33 16.39 11.88
C SER A 224 14.26 15.17 11.86
N MET A 225 15.54 15.32 11.53
CA MET A 225 16.54 14.25 11.68
C MET A 225 16.74 13.83 13.13
N THR A 226 16.63 14.76 14.08
CA THR A 226 16.64 14.42 15.51
C THR A 226 15.45 13.53 15.88
N TRP A 227 14.28 13.79 15.30
CA TRP A 227 13.07 12.98 15.53
C TRP A 227 13.17 11.61 14.85
N ALA A 228 13.63 11.57 13.60
CA ALA A 228 13.82 10.31 12.87
C ALA A 228 14.79 9.38 13.59
N ARG A 229 15.96 9.89 14.03
CA ARG A 229 16.95 9.11 14.80
C ARG A 229 16.44 8.66 16.17
N ASP A 230 15.54 9.43 16.78
CA ASP A 230 14.90 9.05 18.04
C ASP A 230 13.90 7.91 17.83
N ALA A 231 13.15 7.91 16.72
CA ALA A 231 12.23 6.83 16.36
C ALA A 231 12.95 5.54 15.89
N ASN A 232 13.96 5.66 15.03
CA ASN A 232 14.68 4.51 14.44
C ASN A 232 15.42 3.66 15.48
N LYS A 233 15.83 4.23 16.62
CA LYS A 233 16.37 3.44 17.75
C LYS A 233 15.42 2.35 18.25
N PHE A 234 14.12 2.56 18.13
CA PHE A 234 13.12 1.57 18.51
C PHE A 234 13.02 0.41 17.52
N VAL A 235 13.54 0.55 16.29
CA VAL A 235 13.61 -0.57 15.34
C VAL A 235 14.46 -1.70 15.93
N CYS A 236 15.70 -1.39 16.32
CA CYS A 236 16.62 -2.35 16.91
C CYS A 236 16.24 -2.76 18.34
N SER A 237 15.68 -1.85 19.15
CA SER A 237 15.42 -2.14 20.57
C SER A 237 14.03 -2.73 20.85
N THR A 238 13.08 -2.64 19.92
CA THR A 238 11.69 -3.05 20.19
C THR A 238 10.98 -3.67 19.00
N VAL A 239 11.12 -3.11 17.79
CA VAL A 239 10.37 -3.60 16.62
C VAL A 239 10.84 -4.99 16.21
N ILE A 240 12.15 -5.17 16.06
CA ILE A 240 12.77 -6.45 15.63
C ILE A 240 14.07 -6.72 16.39
N PRO A 241 14.08 -6.75 17.74
CA PRO A 241 15.31 -6.89 18.53
C PRO A 241 16.06 -8.21 18.31
N ASN A 242 15.36 -9.22 17.77
CA ASN A 242 15.92 -10.53 17.43
C ASN A 242 15.92 -10.75 15.90
N GLY A 243 15.83 -9.68 15.11
CA GLY A 243 15.76 -9.73 13.65
C GLY A 243 14.35 -9.94 13.07
N PRO A 244 14.19 -9.73 11.75
CA PRO A 244 12.90 -9.82 11.06
C PRO A 244 12.31 -11.24 11.04
N ASP A 245 13.16 -12.27 10.99
CA ASP A 245 12.72 -13.66 10.98
C ASP A 245 12.03 -14.08 12.28
N ALA A 246 12.43 -13.47 13.40
CA ALA A 246 11.83 -13.76 14.72
C ALA A 246 10.37 -13.32 14.82
N VAL A 247 9.93 -12.38 13.98
CA VAL A 247 8.54 -11.90 13.93
C VAL A 247 7.78 -12.44 12.72
N PHE A 248 8.48 -12.98 11.71
CA PHE A 248 7.87 -13.47 10.48
C PHE A 248 6.90 -14.63 10.74
N ALA A 249 5.70 -14.51 10.18
CA ALA A 249 4.56 -15.42 10.29
C ALA A 249 4.07 -15.69 11.73
N GLN A 250 4.57 -14.97 12.73
CA GLN A 250 4.21 -15.15 14.14
C GLN A 250 2.92 -14.40 14.51
N GLU A 251 2.27 -14.84 15.59
CA GLU A 251 1.16 -14.11 16.22
C GLU A 251 1.71 -13.08 17.21
N LEU A 252 1.51 -11.81 16.90
CA LEU A 252 2.15 -10.69 17.60
C LEU A 252 1.20 -9.93 18.55
N SER A 253 -0.03 -10.41 18.74
CA SER A 253 -0.96 -9.79 19.70
C SER A 253 -0.68 -10.18 21.17
N GLY A 254 0.22 -11.14 21.43
CA GLY A 254 0.61 -11.56 22.79
C GLY A 254 1.79 -10.76 23.34
N ALA A 255 2.86 -11.46 23.75
CA ALA A 255 4.03 -10.87 24.39
C ALA A 255 4.71 -9.75 23.57
N TYR A 256 4.66 -9.83 22.23
CA TYR A 256 5.16 -8.75 21.37
C TYR A 256 4.37 -7.45 21.57
N TRP A 257 3.04 -7.52 21.71
CA TRP A 257 2.22 -6.34 21.96
C TRP A 257 2.57 -5.70 23.32
N ASP A 258 2.82 -6.50 24.35
CA ASP A 258 3.17 -6.01 25.70
C ASP A 258 4.47 -5.18 25.68
N THR A 259 5.43 -5.53 24.82
CA THR A 259 6.69 -4.79 24.66
C THR A 259 6.56 -3.60 23.71
N ALA A 260 5.72 -3.71 22.67
CA ALA A 260 5.55 -2.66 21.67
C ALA A 260 4.66 -1.50 22.15
N ILE A 261 3.58 -1.77 22.90
CA ILE A 261 2.61 -0.72 23.26
C ILE A 261 3.22 0.45 24.05
N PRO A 262 4.15 0.26 25.02
CA PRO A 262 4.75 1.39 25.74
C PRO A 262 5.55 2.32 24.82
N VAL A 263 6.20 1.75 23.79
CA VAL A 263 6.93 2.52 22.77
C VAL A 263 5.96 3.27 21.87
N VAL A 264 4.91 2.60 21.38
CA VAL A 264 3.84 3.22 20.58
C VAL A 264 3.23 4.41 21.33
N THR A 265 2.84 4.25 22.60
CA THR A 265 2.30 5.34 23.43
C THR A 265 3.27 6.51 23.55
N LYS A 266 4.56 6.22 23.76
CA LYS A 266 5.60 7.23 23.90
C LYS A 266 5.82 8.00 22.60
N GLN A 267 5.84 7.31 21.46
CA GLN A 267 6.05 7.92 20.16
C GLN A 267 4.86 8.80 19.76
N LEU A 268 3.62 8.39 20.03
CA LEU A 268 2.43 9.23 19.85
C LEU A 268 2.48 10.49 20.73
N ALA A 269 2.89 10.37 21.99
CA ALA A 269 3.07 11.53 22.89
C ALA A 269 4.15 12.50 22.39
N LYS A 270 5.31 11.96 21.96
CA LYS A 270 6.40 12.76 21.38
C LYS A 270 5.95 13.48 20.12
N ALA A 271 5.23 12.81 19.22
CA ALA A 271 4.72 13.38 17.99
C ALA A 271 3.79 14.57 18.27
N GLY A 272 2.78 14.41 19.14
CA GLY A 272 1.87 15.51 19.50
C GLY A 272 2.56 16.67 20.20
N TYR A 273 3.49 16.38 21.12
CA TYR A 273 4.25 17.39 21.84
C TYR A 273 5.21 18.19 20.93
N ARG A 274 5.93 17.49 20.04
CA ARG A 274 6.83 18.11 19.06
C ARG A 274 6.08 18.86 17.98
N LEU A 275 4.93 18.35 17.52
CA LEU A 275 4.08 19.06 16.55
C LEU A 275 3.62 20.40 17.11
N ALA A 276 3.12 20.45 18.35
CA ALA A 276 2.73 21.71 18.98
C ALA A 276 3.88 22.72 19.03
N ALA A 277 5.03 22.31 19.56
CA ALA A 277 6.21 23.17 19.67
C ALA A 277 6.75 23.60 18.31
N TRP A 278 6.67 22.74 17.29
CA TRP A 278 7.07 23.04 15.93
C TRP A 278 6.18 24.11 15.31
N LEU A 279 4.87 23.96 15.40
CA LEU A 279 3.91 24.95 14.88
C LEU A 279 4.07 26.31 15.57
N ASP A 280 4.23 26.34 16.89
CA ASP A 280 4.51 27.58 17.62
C ASP A 280 5.80 28.24 17.14
N ALA A 281 6.88 27.47 17.01
CA ALA A 281 8.16 27.99 16.56
C ALA A 281 8.12 28.53 15.12
N LEU A 282 7.33 27.91 14.22
CA LEU A 282 7.15 28.39 12.84
C LEU A 282 6.34 29.70 12.79
N VAL A 283 5.27 29.80 13.59
CA VAL A 283 4.48 31.04 13.70
C VAL A 283 5.32 32.18 14.26
N GLU A 284 6.14 31.92 15.28
CA GLU A 284 7.09 32.91 15.81
C GLU A 284 8.18 33.31 14.80
N LEU A 285 8.70 32.34 14.04
CA LEU A 285 9.72 32.59 13.04
C LEU A 285 9.21 33.50 11.92
N ASN A 286 7.99 33.27 11.46
CA ASN A 286 7.38 34.02 10.35
C ASN A 286 7.13 35.50 10.67
N GLU A 287 6.93 35.85 11.94
CA GLU A 287 6.74 37.25 12.35
C GLU A 287 8.03 38.06 12.37
N LYS A 288 9.19 37.41 12.50
CA LYS A 288 10.48 38.09 12.49
C LYS A 288 10.82 38.48 11.04
N LYS A 289 10.74 39.78 10.71
CA LYS A 289 11.08 40.33 9.37
C LYS A 289 12.44 39.82 8.89
N GLY A 290 12.50 39.35 7.63
CA GLY A 290 13.77 39.06 6.94
C GLY A 290 14.19 37.59 6.84
N HIS A 291 13.31 36.62 7.12
CA HIS A 291 13.65 35.22 6.86
C HIS A 291 13.69 34.94 5.35
N LYS A 292 14.88 34.69 4.81
CA LYS A 292 15.05 34.19 3.44
C LYS A 292 14.45 32.79 3.32
N GLN A 293 14.01 32.41 2.11
CA GLN A 293 13.60 31.05 1.80
C GLN A 293 14.67 30.06 2.28
N TRP A 294 14.28 28.90 2.82
CA TRP A 294 15.27 27.87 3.16
C TRP A 294 16.08 27.55 1.91
N ALA A 295 17.38 27.86 1.97
CA ALA A 295 18.30 27.43 0.95
C ALA A 295 18.42 25.92 1.09
N ARG A 296 18.09 25.18 0.02
CA ARG A 296 18.42 23.77 -0.08
C ARG A 296 19.95 23.72 -0.14
N GLU A 297 20.60 23.38 0.97
CA GLU A 297 22.03 23.04 0.91
C GLU A 297 22.20 21.91 -0.09
N GLU A 298 23.20 22.00 -0.97
CA GLU A 298 23.49 20.93 -1.92
C GLU A 298 23.80 19.67 -1.13
N LYS A 299 23.04 18.60 -1.40
CA LYS A 299 23.31 17.29 -0.80
C LYS A 299 24.73 16.89 -1.11
N ARG A 300 25.45 16.41 -0.11
CA ARG A 300 26.78 15.85 -0.31
C ARG A 300 26.62 14.55 -1.10
N ALA A 301 27.41 14.37 -2.14
CA ALA A 301 27.48 13.10 -2.85
C ALA A 301 27.93 11.98 -1.89
N VAL A 302 27.05 10.99 -1.68
CA VAL A 302 27.33 9.77 -0.92
C VAL A 302 27.30 8.61 -1.91
N LYS A 303 28.43 7.90 -2.02
CA LYS A 303 28.49 6.65 -2.78
C LYS A 303 27.86 5.54 -1.93
N LEU A 304 26.76 4.99 -2.43
CA LEU A 304 26.10 3.86 -1.78
C LEU A 304 26.86 2.56 -1.99
N GLN A 305 26.65 1.62 -1.07
CA GLN A 305 27.05 0.22 -1.27
C GLN A 305 26.03 -0.47 -2.20
N PRO A 306 26.42 -1.54 -2.92
CA PRO A 306 25.52 -2.21 -3.87
C PRO A 306 24.17 -2.63 -3.27
N TRP A 307 24.17 -3.23 -2.07
CA TRP A 307 22.94 -3.62 -1.38
C TRP A 307 22.04 -2.42 -1.02
N GLN A 308 22.63 -1.23 -0.81
CA GLN A 308 21.89 0.00 -0.51
C GLN A 308 21.22 0.56 -1.77
N GLU A 309 21.84 0.38 -2.93
CA GLU A 309 21.23 0.69 -4.23
C GLU A 309 20.09 -0.28 -4.54
N GLU A 310 20.30 -1.59 -4.33
CA GLU A 310 19.26 -2.62 -4.47
C GLU A 310 18.08 -2.36 -3.53
N ALA A 311 18.34 -2.02 -2.27
CA ALA A 311 17.31 -1.66 -1.29
C ALA A 311 16.48 -0.46 -1.74
N ARG A 312 17.13 0.61 -2.23
CA ARG A 312 16.45 1.78 -2.78
C ARG A 312 15.61 1.41 -4.01
N GLN A 313 16.13 0.57 -4.89
CA GLN A 313 15.40 0.12 -6.07
C GLN A 313 14.17 -0.70 -5.66
N ALA A 314 14.34 -1.65 -4.74
CA ALA A 314 13.23 -2.46 -4.21
C ALA A 314 12.12 -1.59 -3.59
N ARG A 315 12.47 -0.46 -2.95
CA ARG A 315 11.50 0.52 -2.47
C ARG A 315 10.75 1.22 -3.60
N ARG A 316 11.43 1.63 -4.68
CA ARG A 316 10.80 2.26 -5.86
C ARG A 316 9.86 1.30 -6.57
N ASP A 317 10.29 0.07 -6.72
CA ASP A 317 9.51 -1.00 -7.36
C ASP A 317 8.32 -1.40 -6.49
N PHE A 318 8.42 -1.21 -5.16
CA PHE A 318 7.33 -1.44 -4.23
C PHE A 318 6.21 -0.40 -4.41
N GLY A 319 5.20 -0.82 -5.18
CA GLY A 319 4.04 0.00 -5.53
C GLY A 319 4.01 0.43 -6.99
N ALA A 320 5.12 0.26 -7.73
CA ALA A 320 5.22 0.69 -9.12
C ALA A 320 4.87 -0.41 -10.15
N ASP A 321 5.19 -1.69 -9.92
CA ASP A 321 5.04 -2.69 -10.99
C ASP A 321 4.30 -3.94 -10.57
N TRP A 322 3.07 -4.08 -11.05
CA TRP A 322 2.56 -5.26 -11.79
C TRP A 322 1.39 -4.77 -12.63
N SER A 323 1.30 -5.22 -13.89
CA SER A 323 0.26 -4.90 -14.89
C SER A 323 -1.17 -5.31 -14.47
N ILE A 324 -1.69 -4.65 -13.41
CA ILE A 324 -2.95 -3.89 -13.27
C ILE A 324 -2.73 -2.88 -12.12
N GLY A 325 -1.94 -1.82 -12.38
CA GLY A 325 -1.44 -0.91 -11.33
C GLY A 325 -2.52 -0.13 -10.55
N GLY A 326 -3.70 0.08 -11.15
CA GLY A 326 -4.81 0.79 -10.49
C GLY A 326 -5.79 -0.16 -9.80
N GLU A 327 -6.57 -0.90 -10.57
CA GLU A 327 -7.70 -1.69 -10.06
C GLU A 327 -7.29 -2.83 -9.13
N GLY A 328 -6.18 -3.53 -9.43
CA GLY A 328 -5.66 -4.58 -8.55
C GLY A 328 -5.23 -4.00 -7.20
N ALA A 329 -4.51 -2.87 -7.22
CA ALA A 329 -4.12 -2.15 -6.02
C ALA A 329 -5.34 -1.58 -5.27
N LEU A 330 -6.35 -1.09 -5.99
CA LEU A 330 -7.57 -0.51 -5.43
C LEU A 330 -8.44 -1.56 -4.75
N ILE A 331 -8.58 -2.75 -5.36
CA ILE A 331 -9.26 -3.89 -4.75
C ILE A 331 -8.49 -4.36 -3.53
N VAL A 332 -7.20 -4.61 -3.62
CA VAL A 332 -6.38 -5.07 -2.47
C VAL A 332 -6.44 -4.08 -1.32
N SER A 333 -6.37 -2.79 -1.64
CA SER A 333 -6.48 -1.69 -0.68
C SER A 333 -7.93 -1.41 -0.22
N ARG A 334 -8.90 -2.18 -0.72
CA ARG A 334 -10.34 -2.03 -0.46
C ARG A 334 -10.89 -0.63 -0.78
N GLY A 335 -10.20 0.12 -1.63
CA GLY A 335 -10.67 1.39 -2.19
C GLY A 335 -11.81 1.19 -3.20
N SER A 336 -11.98 -0.03 -3.70
CA SER A 336 -13.17 -0.47 -4.42
C SER A 336 -13.65 -1.82 -3.89
N PRO A 337 -14.97 -2.04 -3.74
CA PRO A 337 -15.52 -3.36 -3.42
C PRO A 337 -15.45 -4.32 -4.60
N LEU A 338 -15.29 -3.80 -5.83
CA LEU A 338 -15.46 -4.52 -7.07
C LEU A 338 -14.71 -3.83 -8.22
N ALA A 339 -13.94 -4.58 -8.99
CA ALA A 339 -13.24 -4.07 -10.15
C ALA A 339 -13.46 -4.95 -11.38
N ILE A 340 -13.22 -4.34 -12.54
CA ILE A 340 -13.10 -5.03 -13.82
C ILE A 340 -11.62 -5.01 -14.19
N GLY A 341 -10.96 -6.16 -14.14
CA GLY A 341 -9.61 -6.32 -14.65
C GLY A 341 -9.62 -6.71 -16.12
N THR A 342 -8.50 -6.45 -16.80
CA THR A 342 -8.21 -6.99 -18.13
C THR A 342 -7.35 -8.25 -17.99
N ASN A 343 -7.40 -9.13 -18.98
CA ASN A 343 -6.63 -10.35 -18.94
C ASN A 343 -6.25 -10.80 -20.35
N ILE A 344 -4.94 -10.78 -20.58
CA ILE A 344 -4.26 -11.34 -21.74
C ILE A 344 -3.00 -12.08 -21.28
N ALA A 345 -2.23 -11.47 -20.38
CA ALA A 345 -1.02 -12.00 -19.75
C ALA A 345 -1.20 -12.34 -18.26
N GLY A 346 -2.43 -12.62 -17.82
CA GLY A 346 -2.71 -13.01 -16.42
C GLY A 346 -3.09 -11.87 -15.49
N SER A 347 -3.30 -10.66 -16.01
CA SER A 347 -3.60 -9.44 -15.26
C SER A 347 -4.71 -9.60 -14.19
N ILE A 348 -5.75 -10.45 -14.35
CA ILE A 348 -6.70 -10.72 -13.24
C ILE A 348 -6.16 -11.76 -12.25
N HIS A 349 -5.48 -12.79 -12.74
CA HIS A 349 -5.05 -13.93 -11.93
C HIS A 349 -3.80 -13.65 -11.10
N ILE A 350 -2.89 -12.80 -11.59
CA ILE A 350 -1.66 -12.42 -10.88
C ILE A 350 -1.99 -11.68 -9.57
N PRO A 351 -2.84 -10.64 -9.54
CA PRO A 351 -3.30 -10.04 -8.28
C PRO A 351 -4.05 -11.03 -7.38
N SER A 352 -4.88 -11.91 -7.95
CA SER A 352 -5.57 -12.93 -7.16
C SER A 352 -4.61 -13.89 -6.46
N LEU A 353 -3.57 -14.34 -7.18
CA LEU A 353 -2.54 -15.21 -6.65
C LEU A 353 -1.64 -14.49 -5.63
N CYS A 354 -1.08 -13.34 -6.02
CA CYS A 354 -0.02 -12.66 -5.26
C CYS A 354 -0.54 -11.82 -4.10
N ARG A 355 -1.80 -11.36 -4.18
CA ARG A 355 -2.39 -10.44 -3.19
C ARG A 355 -3.60 -11.01 -2.45
N GLY A 356 -3.96 -12.27 -2.73
CA GLY A 356 -5.04 -12.97 -2.01
C GLY A 356 -6.44 -12.43 -2.33
N THR A 357 -6.64 -11.88 -3.52
CA THR A 357 -7.96 -11.47 -4.02
C THR A 357 -8.62 -12.63 -4.78
N TYR A 358 -9.91 -12.51 -5.07
CA TYR A 358 -10.64 -13.41 -5.95
C TYR A 358 -10.84 -12.76 -7.31
N GLY A 359 -10.57 -13.51 -8.36
CA GLY A 359 -10.77 -13.06 -9.72
C GLY A 359 -10.57 -14.21 -10.68
N PHE A 360 -11.22 -14.13 -11.84
CA PHE A 360 -11.06 -15.12 -12.90
C PHE A 360 -11.15 -14.48 -14.27
N LYS A 361 -10.43 -15.05 -15.24
CA LYS A 361 -10.59 -14.72 -16.65
C LYS A 361 -11.90 -15.31 -17.13
N ALA A 362 -12.88 -14.46 -17.42
CA ALA A 362 -14.09 -14.90 -18.10
C ALA A 362 -13.76 -15.42 -19.51
N SER A 363 -14.73 -16.09 -20.15
CA SER A 363 -14.64 -16.27 -21.60
C SER A 363 -14.62 -14.90 -22.25
N THR A 364 -13.79 -14.72 -23.28
CA THR A 364 -13.70 -13.46 -24.00
C THR A 364 -15.08 -13.04 -24.50
N ALA A 365 -15.33 -11.73 -24.56
CA ALA A 365 -16.61 -11.12 -24.90
C ALA A 365 -17.79 -11.40 -23.92
N ARG A 366 -17.61 -12.15 -22.82
CA ARG A 366 -18.66 -12.29 -21.79
C ARG A 366 -18.91 -11.01 -21.00
N ILE A 367 -17.85 -10.37 -20.56
CA ILE A 367 -17.91 -9.02 -19.99
C ILE A 367 -17.48 -8.07 -21.12
N PRO A 368 -18.31 -7.08 -21.49
CA PRO A 368 -17.97 -6.17 -22.58
C PRO A 368 -16.66 -5.44 -22.33
N PHE A 369 -15.78 -5.42 -23.34
CA PHE A 369 -14.47 -4.74 -23.28
C PHE A 369 -14.54 -3.26 -23.72
N GLY A 370 -15.74 -2.72 -24.00
CA GLY A 370 -15.88 -1.37 -24.56
C GLY A 370 -15.36 -0.26 -23.64
N GLY A 371 -14.72 0.75 -24.24
CA GLY A 371 -14.14 1.89 -23.53
C GLY A 371 -12.76 1.63 -22.92
N GLN A 372 -12.24 0.40 -23.00
CA GLN A 372 -10.90 0.04 -22.53
C GLN A 372 -9.89 0.09 -23.68
N SER A 373 -8.66 0.48 -23.40
CA SER A 373 -7.56 0.42 -24.36
C SER A 373 -7.27 -1.03 -24.73
N SER A 374 -7.30 -1.34 -26.03
CA SER A 374 -6.90 -2.64 -26.55
C SER A 374 -5.36 -2.73 -26.57
N PRO A 375 -4.76 -3.80 -26.05
CA PRO A 375 -3.32 -4.06 -26.20
C PRO A 375 -2.99 -4.66 -27.57
N VAL A 376 -3.99 -4.82 -28.45
CA VAL A 376 -3.86 -5.41 -29.79
C VAL A 376 -4.11 -4.33 -30.84
N GLN A 377 -3.28 -4.31 -31.88
CA GLN A 377 -3.42 -3.39 -33.00
C GLN A 377 -4.76 -3.60 -33.74
N ASP A 378 -5.32 -2.50 -34.26
CA ASP A 378 -6.57 -2.54 -35.03
C ASP A 378 -6.43 -3.47 -36.24
N GLY A 379 -7.39 -4.39 -36.38
CA GLY A 379 -7.42 -5.36 -37.48
C GLY A 379 -6.71 -6.69 -37.22
N MET A 380 -6.12 -6.92 -36.04
CA MET A 380 -5.59 -8.22 -35.64
C MET A 380 -6.62 -9.03 -34.81
N PRO A 381 -7.34 -10.03 -35.40
CA PRO A 381 -8.45 -10.71 -34.72
C PRO A 381 -8.06 -11.89 -33.81
N PHE A 382 -6.76 -12.22 -33.68
CA PHE A 382 -6.35 -13.54 -33.18
C PHE A 382 -6.20 -13.64 -31.65
N PHE A 383 -5.99 -12.54 -30.92
CA PHE A 383 -5.81 -12.52 -29.46
C PHE A 383 -6.68 -11.47 -28.76
N GLU A 384 -7.99 -11.72 -28.69
CA GLU A 384 -8.88 -10.77 -28.03
C GLU A 384 -8.66 -10.74 -26.49
N PRO A 385 -8.41 -9.54 -25.90
CA PRO A 385 -8.29 -9.41 -24.46
C PRO A 385 -9.64 -9.68 -23.78
N SER A 386 -9.59 -10.28 -22.59
CA SER A 386 -10.79 -10.54 -21.79
C SER A 386 -10.91 -9.54 -20.65
N ALA A 387 -12.09 -8.92 -20.49
CA ALA A 387 -12.47 -8.30 -19.24
C ALA A 387 -12.95 -9.38 -18.25
N GLY A 388 -12.73 -9.17 -16.94
CA GLY A 388 -13.17 -10.11 -15.91
C GLY A 388 -13.25 -9.49 -14.52
N PRO A 389 -13.97 -10.12 -13.59
CA PRO A 389 -14.21 -9.54 -12.28
C PRO A 389 -13.00 -9.75 -11.35
N LEU A 390 -12.76 -8.77 -10.49
CA LEU A 390 -11.76 -8.83 -9.41
C LEU A 390 -12.37 -8.23 -8.15
N ALA A 391 -12.24 -8.91 -7.00
CA ALA A 391 -12.78 -8.48 -5.72
C ALA A 391 -12.09 -9.19 -4.55
N ASN A 392 -12.33 -8.74 -3.31
CA ASN A 392 -11.90 -9.46 -2.10
C ASN A 392 -12.89 -10.52 -1.63
N ASP A 393 -13.98 -10.72 -2.36
CA ASP A 393 -15.08 -11.60 -1.97
C ASP A 393 -15.72 -12.26 -3.18
N ILE A 394 -16.06 -13.54 -3.06
CA ILE A 394 -16.68 -14.34 -4.13
C ILE A 394 -18.11 -13.85 -4.40
N GLN A 395 -18.85 -13.38 -3.39
CA GLN A 395 -20.22 -12.88 -3.62
C GLN A 395 -20.19 -11.57 -4.42
N ALA A 396 -19.20 -10.71 -4.20
CA ALA A 396 -18.98 -9.53 -5.03
C ALA A 396 -18.75 -9.90 -6.50
N LEU A 397 -17.93 -10.91 -6.81
CA LEU A 397 -17.77 -11.41 -8.18
C LEU A 397 -19.11 -11.89 -8.76
N ARG A 398 -19.91 -12.62 -7.96
CA ARG A 398 -21.25 -13.07 -8.37
C ARG A 398 -22.16 -11.88 -8.68
N ILE A 399 -22.17 -10.84 -7.84
CA ILE A 399 -23.00 -9.64 -8.05
C ILE A 399 -22.61 -8.95 -9.35
N LEU A 400 -21.32 -8.77 -9.65
CA LEU A 400 -20.88 -8.19 -10.93
C LEU A 400 -21.35 -9.03 -12.10
N CYS A 401 -20.99 -10.31 -12.11
CA CYS A 401 -21.33 -11.19 -13.23
C CYS A 401 -22.83 -11.29 -13.44
N ARG A 402 -23.62 -11.39 -12.36
CA ARG A 402 -25.08 -11.37 -12.44
C ARG A 402 -25.58 -10.04 -13.00
N SER A 403 -25.09 -8.91 -12.48
CA SER A 403 -25.52 -7.58 -12.94
C SER A 403 -25.21 -7.36 -14.41
N VAL A 404 -24.02 -7.74 -14.88
CA VAL A 404 -23.62 -7.62 -16.29
C VAL A 404 -24.41 -8.60 -17.16
N PHE A 405 -24.44 -9.89 -16.83
CA PHE A 405 -25.06 -10.91 -17.69
C PHE A 405 -26.60 -10.91 -17.62
N SER A 406 -27.21 -10.21 -16.68
CA SER A 406 -28.68 -10.03 -16.66
C SER A 406 -29.13 -8.91 -17.60
N THR A 407 -28.20 -8.14 -18.18
CA THR A 407 -28.49 -7.17 -19.23
C THR A 407 -28.38 -7.85 -20.60
N ARG A 408 -29.23 -7.46 -21.56
CA ARG A 408 -29.08 -7.88 -22.97
C ARG A 408 -27.90 -7.14 -23.59
N LEU A 409 -26.71 -7.70 -23.45
CA LEU A 409 -25.45 -7.01 -23.77
C LEU A 409 -25.33 -6.61 -25.25
N THR A 410 -25.95 -7.38 -26.15
CA THR A 410 -26.01 -7.10 -27.59
C THR A 410 -26.73 -5.80 -27.95
N MET A 411 -27.60 -5.29 -27.08
CA MET A 411 -28.25 -3.99 -27.27
C MET A 411 -27.29 -2.81 -27.11
N TYR A 412 -26.15 -3.03 -26.44
CA TYR A 412 -25.18 -1.99 -26.11
C TYR A 412 -23.87 -2.15 -26.88
N LYS A 413 -23.44 -3.39 -27.18
CA LYS A 413 -22.22 -3.64 -27.94
C LYS A 413 -22.32 -4.93 -28.77
N SER A 414 -22.06 -4.81 -30.07
CA SER A 414 -22.09 -5.95 -31.01
C SER A 414 -21.01 -7.00 -30.76
N THR A 415 -19.95 -6.65 -30.05
CA THR A 415 -18.82 -7.56 -29.72
C THR A 415 -19.04 -8.33 -28.41
N ALA A 416 -20.21 -8.26 -27.78
CA ALA A 416 -20.49 -8.96 -26.52
C ALA A 416 -21.29 -10.25 -26.79
N LEU A 417 -20.98 -11.31 -26.05
CA LEU A 417 -21.74 -12.56 -26.09
C LEU A 417 -23.02 -12.43 -25.27
N ASP A 418 -24.17 -12.58 -25.93
CA ASP A 418 -25.50 -12.47 -25.32
C ASP A 418 -25.95 -13.76 -24.66
N VAL A 419 -25.22 -14.16 -23.62
CA VAL A 419 -25.59 -15.33 -22.82
C VAL A 419 -26.06 -14.84 -21.46
N PRO A 420 -27.36 -14.98 -21.14
CA PRO A 420 -27.92 -14.42 -19.93
C PRO A 420 -27.34 -15.08 -18.68
N TRP A 421 -27.45 -14.38 -17.54
CA TRP A 421 -27.21 -14.98 -16.24
C TRP A 421 -28.20 -16.13 -16.01
N ILE A 422 -27.68 -17.31 -15.65
CA ILE A 422 -28.49 -18.46 -15.27
C ILE A 422 -28.40 -18.57 -13.75
N ASP A 423 -29.49 -18.27 -13.04
CA ASP A 423 -29.58 -18.57 -11.63
C ASP A 423 -29.68 -20.09 -11.46
N LEU A 424 -28.56 -20.68 -11.07
CA LEU A 424 -28.47 -22.07 -10.67
C LEU A 424 -29.16 -22.24 -9.31
N GLU A 425 -30.49 -22.23 -9.28
CA GLU A 425 -31.28 -22.82 -8.20
C GLU A 425 -31.17 -24.34 -8.28
N VAL A 426 -29.97 -24.87 -8.11
CA VAL A 426 -29.77 -26.32 -8.11
C VAL A 426 -30.15 -26.80 -6.71
N PRO A 427 -31.19 -27.65 -6.55
CA PRO A 427 -31.44 -28.31 -5.28
C PRO A 427 -30.15 -29.04 -4.87
N LEU A 428 -29.85 -29.11 -3.57
CA LEU A 428 -28.66 -29.79 -3.01
C LEU A 428 -28.48 -31.27 -3.45
N SER A 429 -29.43 -31.82 -4.23
CA SER A 429 -29.31 -33.06 -5.01
C SER A 429 -28.72 -32.83 -6.42
N ALA A 430 -27.75 -31.93 -6.57
CA ALA A 430 -27.14 -31.60 -7.86
C ALA A 430 -26.58 -32.85 -8.56
N PRO A 431 -26.66 -32.96 -9.90
CA PRO A 431 -26.04 -34.06 -10.63
C PRO A 431 -24.53 -34.08 -10.39
N GLU A 432 -23.97 -35.29 -10.33
CA GLU A 432 -22.53 -35.52 -10.30
C GLU A 432 -21.84 -34.73 -11.42
N LEU A 433 -21.00 -33.75 -11.05
CA LEU A 433 -20.22 -32.97 -12.00
C LEU A 433 -19.00 -33.78 -12.47
N LYS A 434 -18.71 -33.71 -13.77
CA LYS A 434 -17.49 -34.21 -14.37
C LYS A 434 -16.57 -33.04 -14.73
N LEU A 435 -15.50 -32.87 -13.96
CA LEU A 435 -14.59 -31.73 -14.03
C LEU A 435 -13.28 -32.16 -14.71
N GLY A 436 -12.88 -31.45 -15.77
CA GLY A 436 -11.57 -31.65 -16.40
C GLY A 436 -10.47 -30.92 -15.63
N LEU A 437 -9.41 -31.62 -15.23
CA LEU A 437 -8.24 -31.04 -14.57
C LEU A 437 -7.08 -30.89 -15.56
N LEU A 438 -6.65 -29.66 -15.81
CA LEU A 438 -5.42 -29.38 -16.52
C LEU A 438 -4.23 -29.65 -15.57
N THR A 439 -3.45 -30.68 -15.85
CA THR A 439 -2.27 -31.05 -15.05
C THR A 439 -1.05 -30.20 -15.44
N GLU A 440 0.02 -30.29 -14.65
CA GLU A 440 1.27 -29.62 -14.99
C GLU A 440 1.84 -30.07 -16.33
N ASP A 441 2.31 -29.11 -17.13
CA ASP A 441 3.08 -29.37 -18.35
C ASP A 441 4.56 -29.47 -17.93
N SER A 442 5.29 -30.45 -18.44
CA SER A 442 6.71 -30.62 -18.13
C SER A 442 7.58 -29.42 -18.51
N ALA A 443 7.16 -28.64 -19.51
CA ALA A 443 7.84 -27.41 -19.89
C ALA A 443 7.55 -26.24 -18.91
N PHE A 444 6.43 -26.30 -18.19
CA PHE A 444 5.98 -25.27 -17.25
C PHE A 444 5.53 -25.92 -15.93
N PRO A 445 6.48 -26.46 -15.14
CA PRO A 445 6.16 -27.15 -13.90
C PRO A 445 5.46 -26.22 -12.93
N LEU A 446 4.43 -26.73 -12.26
CA LEU A 446 3.68 -25.92 -11.29
C LEU A 446 4.52 -25.68 -10.04
N HIS A 447 4.48 -24.46 -9.50
CA HIS A 447 5.10 -24.19 -8.20
C HIS A 447 4.46 -25.06 -7.09
N PRO A 448 5.22 -25.50 -6.08
CA PRO A 448 4.70 -26.34 -5.00
C PRO A 448 3.41 -25.82 -4.33
N PRO A 449 3.21 -24.51 -4.08
CA PRO A 449 1.95 -24.01 -3.55
C PRO A 449 0.75 -24.22 -4.48
N VAL A 450 0.94 -24.06 -5.79
CA VAL A 450 -0.12 -24.25 -6.79
C VAL A 450 -0.49 -25.73 -6.90
N LYS A 451 0.51 -26.63 -6.89
CA LYS A 451 0.27 -28.08 -6.83
C LYS A 451 -0.57 -28.47 -5.62
N ARG A 452 -0.23 -27.95 -4.43
CA ARG A 452 -1.00 -28.21 -3.20
C ARG A 452 -2.43 -27.68 -3.28
N ALA A 453 -2.62 -26.47 -3.80
CA ALA A 453 -3.95 -25.88 -3.93
C ALA A 453 -4.85 -26.68 -4.88
N LEU A 454 -4.31 -27.11 -6.03
CA LEU A 454 -5.03 -27.99 -6.96
C LEU A 454 -5.36 -29.33 -6.30
N ALA A 455 -4.41 -29.98 -5.63
CA ALA A 455 -4.66 -31.24 -4.94
C ALA A 455 -5.76 -31.10 -3.87
N GLN A 456 -5.74 -30.03 -3.07
CA GLN A 456 -6.79 -29.74 -2.09
C GLN A 456 -8.16 -29.54 -2.74
N ALA A 457 -8.22 -28.83 -3.87
CA ALA A 457 -9.46 -28.63 -4.61
C ALA A 457 -10.00 -29.96 -5.18
N VAL A 458 -9.14 -30.78 -5.78
CA VAL A 458 -9.49 -32.12 -6.30
C VAL A 458 -10.08 -32.98 -5.18
N SER A 459 -9.38 -33.12 -4.06
CA SER A 459 -9.87 -33.92 -2.93
C SER A 459 -11.20 -33.40 -2.38
N ALA A 460 -11.40 -32.07 -2.36
CA ALA A 460 -12.65 -31.47 -1.90
C ALA A 460 -13.82 -31.73 -2.86
N PHE A 461 -13.59 -31.79 -4.17
CA PHE A 461 -14.60 -32.15 -5.16
C PHE A 461 -14.94 -33.65 -5.10
N GLU A 462 -13.94 -34.52 -5.02
CA GLU A 462 -14.11 -35.97 -4.93
C GLU A 462 -14.85 -36.36 -3.64
N ALA A 463 -14.52 -35.73 -2.50
CA ALA A 463 -15.21 -35.96 -1.23
C ALA A 463 -16.70 -35.58 -1.27
N LYS A 464 -17.12 -34.71 -2.20
CA LYS A 464 -18.52 -34.35 -2.45
C LYS A 464 -19.18 -35.23 -3.52
N GLY A 465 -18.51 -36.27 -3.99
CA GLY A 465 -19.03 -37.21 -4.99
C GLY A 465 -18.95 -36.70 -6.43
N HIS A 466 -18.07 -35.74 -6.74
CA HIS A 466 -17.84 -35.30 -8.12
C HIS A 466 -16.69 -36.07 -8.77
N GLN A 467 -16.74 -36.22 -10.09
CA GLN A 467 -15.69 -36.86 -10.87
C GLN A 467 -14.68 -35.81 -11.36
N VAL A 468 -13.41 -35.96 -11.02
CA VAL A 468 -12.31 -35.15 -11.59
C VAL A 468 -11.49 -35.99 -12.55
N VAL A 469 -11.35 -35.53 -13.80
CA VAL A 469 -10.65 -36.26 -14.87
C VAL A 469 -9.45 -35.45 -15.35
N PRO A 470 -8.21 -35.96 -15.20
CA PRO A 470 -7.03 -35.33 -15.79
C PRO A 470 -7.16 -35.21 -17.31
N ILE A 471 -6.90 -34.02 -17.83
CA ILE A 471 -6.79 -33.76 -19.27
C ILE A 471 -5.36 -34.08 -19.70
N SER A 472 -5.19 -34.98 -20.67
CA SER A 472 -3.85 -35.36 -21.14
C SER A 472 -3.10 -34.17 -21.76
N LEU A 473 -1.78 -34.08 -21.54
CA LEU A 473 -0.94 -33.02 -22.11
C LEU A 473 -1.00 -32.96 -23.63
N SER A 474 -1.12 -34.11 -24.30
CA SER A 474 -1.32 -34.22 -25.75
C SER A 474 -2.60 -33.55 -26.26
N ARG A 475 -3.64 -33.48 -25.42
CA ARG A 475 -4.90 -32.80 -25.74
C ARG A 475 -4.91 -31.34 -25.29
N ALA A 476 -4.22 -31.05 -24.19
CA ALA A 476 -4.15 -29.72 -23.60
C ALA A 476 -3.25 -28.76 -24.38
N GLN A 477 -2.12 -29.25 -24.90
CA GLN A 477 -1.15 -28.50 -25.72
C GLN A 477 -0.76 -27.13 -25.11
N VAL A 478 -0.60 -27.06 -23.78
CA VAL A 478 -0.40 -25.79 -23.05
C VAL A 478 0.87 -25.09 -23.52
N SER A 479 1.99 -25.81 -23.50
CA SER A 479 3.29 -25.29 -23.93
C SER A 479 3.30 -24.82 -25.38
N THR A 480 2.74 -25.61 -26.30
CA THR A 480 2.59 -25.24 -27.72
C THR A 480 1.72 -23.99 -27.90
N THR A 481 0.58 -23.92 -27.19
CA THR A 481 -0.34 -22.78 -27.27
C THR A 481 0.32 -21.50 -26.73
N LEU A 482 1.04 -21.60 -25.62
CA LEU A 482 1.75 -20.47 -25.02
C LEU A 482 2.86 -19.96 -25.94
N ALA A 483 3.66 -20.87 -26.48
CA ALA A 483 4.74 -20.53 -27.40
C ALA A 483 4.22 -19.87 -28.68
N ALA A 484 3.13 -20.38 -29.25
CA ALA A 484 2.46 -19.73 -30.38
C ALA A 484 1.99 -18.32 -30.00
N ALA A 485 1.36 -18.13 -28.84
CA ALA A 485 0.89 -16.82 -28.39
C ALA A 485 2.03 -15.79 -28.23
N PHE A 486 3.17 -16.20 -27.64
CA PHE A 486 4.33 -15.31 -27.49
C PHE A 486 5.04 -15.02 -28.80
N ALA A 487 5.08 -15.98 -29.74
CA ALA A 487 5.55 -15.73 -31.10
C ALA A 487 4.72 -14.62 -31.79
N TYR A 488 3.40 -14.60 -31.59
CA TYR A 488 2.56 -13.51 -32.10
C TYR A 488 2.84 -12.17 -31.42
N PHE A 489 3.07 -12.12 -30.11
CA PHE A 489 3.45 -10.87 -29.42
C PHE A 489 4.80 -10.32 -29.91
N GLY A 490 5.71 -11.20 -30.33
CA GLY A 490 7.00 -10.82 -30.92
C GLY A 490 6.96 -10.43 -32.39
N LEU A 491 5.78 -10.37 -33.04
CA LEU A 491 5.67 -9.84 -34.41
C LEU A 491 5.80 -8.31 -34.46
N ASP A 492 5.51 -7.64 -33.35
CA ASP A 492 5.80 -6.21 -33.20
C ASP A 492 7.30 -6.01 -32.92
N ASP A 493 7.82 -4.79 -33.03
CA ASP A 493 9.22 -4.46 -32.68
C ASP A 493 9.29 -3.69 -31.33
N PRO A 494 9.12 -4.38 -30.17
CA PRO A 494 9.18 -3.74 -28.86
C PRO A 494 10.46 -2.91 -28.62
N PRO A 495 11.66 -3.35 -29.02
CA PRO A 495 12.88 -2.53 -28.91
C PRO A 495 12.74 -1.15 -29.56
N ALA A 496 12.16 -1.04 -30.76
CA ALA A 496 11.99 0.24 -31.43
C ALA A 496 11.10 1.22 -30.64
N HIS A 497 10.08 0.72 -29.94
CA HIS A 497 9.22 1.54 -29.09
C HIS A 497 9.90 1.98 -27.78
N ILE A 498 10.70 1.11 -27.18
CA ILE A 498 11.44 1.41 -25.95
C ILE A 498 12.55 2.42 -26.23
N ASP A 499 13.30 2.23 -27.33
CA ASP A 499 14.33 3.16 -27.78
C ASP A 499 13.74 4.55 -28.10
N ALA A 500 12.56 4.60 -28.73
CA ALA A 500 11.85 5.84 -29.00
C ALA A 500 11.37 6.55 -27.72
N GLY A 501 11.07 5.79 -26.66
CA GLY A 501 10.69 6.31 -25.34
C GLY A 501 11.88 6.87 -24.54
N GLY A 502 13.11 6.48 -24.88
CA GLY A 502 14.33 6.88 -24.16
C GLY A 502 14.44 6.29 -22.75
N GLU A 503 13.60 5.33 -22.40
CA GLU A 503 13.61 4.65 -21.11
C GLU A 503 14.58 3.46 -21.12
N PRO A 504 15.36 3.25 -20.05
CA PRO A 504 16.23 2.09 -19.97
C PRO A 504 15.44 0.79 -19.89
N LEU A 505 15.90 -0.25 -20.56
CA LEU A 505 15.31 -1.59 -20.47
C LEU A 505 15.31 -2.10 -19.03
N ILE A 506 14.15 -2.58 -18.57
CA ILE A 506 13.97 -3.13 -17.23
C ILE A 506 14.67 -4.50 -17.14
N PRO A 507 15.66 -4.71 -16.25
CA PRO A 507 16.43 -5.97 -16.21
C PRO A 507 15.61 -7.24 -16.00
N SER A 508 14.53 -7.17 -15.23
CA SER A 508 13.61 -8.31 -15.02
C SER A 508 12.83 -8.67 -16.28
N VAL A 509 12.46 -7.68 -17.10
CA VAL A 509 11.83 -7.89 -18.40
C VAL A 509 12.82 -8.53 -19.36
N ILE A 510 14.08 -8.09 -19.37
CA ILE A 510 15.16 -8.70 -20.18
C ILE A 510 15.32 -10.18 -19.82
N GLN A 511 15.42 -10.52 -18.52
CA GLN A 511 15.52 -11.91 -18.09
C GLN A 511 14.29 -12.74 -18.50
N GLY A 512 13.10 -12.18 -18.38
CA GLY A 512 11.86 -12.82 -18.83
C GLY A 512 11.89 -13.12 -20.33
N VAL A 513 12.23 -12.12 -21.15
CA VAL A 513 12.35 -12.26 -22.60
C VAL A 513 13.42 -13.29 -22.98
N GLN A 514 14.58 -13.29 -22.34
CA GLN A 514 15.64 -14.28 -22.59
C GLN A 514 15.19 -15.71 -22.24
N ALA A 515 14.47 -15.88 -21.14
CA ALA A 515 13.91 -17.18 -20.75
C ALA A 515 12.87 -17.68 -21.77
N PHE A 516 12.05 -16.78 -22.31
CA PHE A 516 11.10 -17.10 -23.38
C PHE A 516 11.80 -17.39 -24.72
N GLY A 517 12.83 -16.63 -25.09
CA GLY A 517 13.61 -16.87 -26.32
C GLY A 517 14.39 -18.19 -26.31
N ALA A 518 14.71 -18.72 -25.12
CA ALA A 518 15.30 -20.05 -24.99
C ALA A 518 14.31 -21.21 -25.28
N PHE A 519 13.01 -20.92 -25.43
CA PHE A 519 11.99 -21.92 -25.74
C PHE A 519 12.04 -22.31 -27.22
N LYS A 520 12.32 -23.59 -27.52
CA LYS A 520 12.38 -24.07 -28.91
C LYS A 520 10.99 -24.18 -29.54
N CYS A 521 10.66 -23.25 -30.44
CA CYS A 521 9.45 -23.27 -31.26
C CYS A 521 9.59 -24.20 -32.49
N ASP A 522 9.74 -25.50 -32.27
CA ASP A 522 10.00 -26.48 -33.36
C ASP A 522 8.71 -26.95 -34.07
N PHE A 523 7.54 -26.46 -33.67
CA PHE A 523 6.22 -26.96 -34.11
C PHE A 523 5.55 -26.11 -35.20
N LEU A 524 6.08 -24.93 -35.52
CA LEU A 524 5.69 -24.09 -36.67
C LEU A 524 6.94 -23.73 -37.46
N ALA A 525 7.01 -24.13 -38.73
CA ALA A 525 8.19 -23.91 -39.57
C ALA A 525 8.57 -22.42 -39.70
N ASP A 526 7.56 -21.55 -39.61
CA ASP A 526 7.67 -20.10 -39.78
C ASP A 526 8.02 -19.36 -38.48
N CYS A 527 8.06 -20.06 -37.33
CA CYS A 527 8.44 -19.48 -36.03
C CYS A 527 9.94 -19.65 -35.70
N LYS A 528 10.77 -20.02 -36.69
CA LYS A 528 12.23 -20.17 -36.50
C LYS A 528 12.91 -18.80 -36.50
N GLY A 529 13.28 -18.30 -35.33
CA GLY A 529 14.12 -17.11 -35.20
C GLY A 529 13.58 -16.00 -34.28
N PHE A 530 12.89 -16.37 -33.20
CA PHE A 530 12.69 -15.47 -32.06
C PHE A 530 13.95 -15.40 -31.19
#